data_AF-A0AAW4PA92-F1
#
_entry.id   AF-A0AAW4PA92-F1
#
_cell.length_a   1.000
_cell.length_b   1.000
_cell.length_c   1.000
_cell.angle_alpha   90.00
_cell.angle_beta   90.00
_cell.angle_gamma   90.00
#
_symmetry.space_group_name_H-M   'P 1'
#
loop_
_entity.id
_entity.type
_entity.pdbx_description
1 polymer ?
#
loop_
_entity_poly.entity_id
_entity_poly.type
_entity_poly.pdbx_seq_one_letter_code
_entity_poly.pdbx_strand_id
1 'polypeptide(L)'
;MTETLELPNGDVVSPEDVFLYNDYPYRLVWSDGDHAFELSPLYWGDSGMDVPFPDREALVDQWEADSRGLLTDEEWAGWLSDASDDPRFDDEEVAQLAAELPTEWEPDGSGSESGGGLRDRLGL
;
A
#
# COMPACT_ATOMS: atom_id res chain seq x y z
N MET A 1 -11.77 -19.21 -3.10
CA MET A 1 -10.89 -18.83 -4.22
C MET A 1 -10.44 -17.43 -3.85
N THR A 2 -9.14 -17.16 -3.84
CA THR A 2 -8.65 -15.78 -3.65
C THR A 2 -9.00 -15.03 -4.93
N GLU A 3 -9.98 -14.13 -4.84
CA GLU A 3 -10.36 -13.27 -5.95
C GLU A 3 -9.25 -12.26 -6.18
N THR A 4 -8.76 -12.21 -7.42
CA THR A 4 -7.68 -11.31 -7.83
C THR A 4 -8.20 -10.34 -8.88
N LEU A 5 -7.64 -9.13 -8.87
CA LEU A 5 -7.99 -8.06 -9.79
C LEU A 5 -6.81 -7.80 -10.73
N GLU A 6 -7.07 -7.83 -12.03
CA GLU A 6 -6.09 -7.42 -13.04
C GLU A 6 -6.14 -5.90 -13.19
N LEU A 7 -5.05 -5.23 -12.84
CA LEU A 7 -4.87 -3.79 -12.98
C LEU A 7 -4.70 -3.39 -14.46
N PRO A 8 -4.91 -2.11 -14.81
CA PRO A 8 -4.79 -1.63 -16.19
C PRO A 8 -3.36 -1.70 -16.75
N ASN A 9 -2.35 -1.71 -15.88
CA ASN A 9 -0.94 -1.90 -16.24
C ASN A 9 -0.59 -3.37 -16.59
N GLY A 10 -1.51 -4.32 -16.34
CA GLY A 10 -1.33 -5.75 -16.57
C GLY A 10 -0.92 -6.57 -15.35
N ASP A 11 -0.73 -5.92 -14.19
CA ASP A 11 -0.48 -6.61 -12.92
C ASP A 11 -1.73 -7.26 -12.36
N VAL A 12 -1.56 -8.32 -11.58
CA VAL A 12 -2.66 -9.01 -10.91
C VAL A 12 -2.47 -8.91 -9.41
N VAL A 13 -3.41 -8.27 -8.73
CA VAL A 13 -3.37 -8.02 -7.29
C VAL A 13 -4.44 -8.80 -6.55
N SER A 14 -4.12 -9.21 -5.34
CA SER A 14 -5.01 -9.84 -4.37
C SER A 14 -5.40 -8.83 -3.30
N PRO A 15 -6.42 -9.09 -2.46
CA PRO A 15 -6.76 -8.22 -1.34
C PRO A 15 -5.65 -8.09 -0.27
N GLU A 16 -4.68 -9.01 -0.29
CA GLU A 16 -3.48 -8.95 0.54
C GLU A 16 -2.33 -8.13 -0.08
N ASP A 17 -2.42 -7.83 -1.38
CA ASP A 17 -1.41 -7.06 -2.09
C ASP A 17 -1.68 -5.55 -1.95
N VAL A 18 -0.61 -4.78 -1.76
CA VAL A 18 -0.65 -3.31 -1.74
C VAL A 18 -0.12 -2.79 -3.07
N PHE A 19 -0.82 -1.83 -3.66
CA PHE A 19 -0.44 -1.22 -4.93
C PHE A 19 -0.61 0.29 -4.89
N LEU A 20 0.16 0.98 -5.72
CA LEU A 20 0.11 2.43 -5.84
C LEU A 20 -1.01 2.82 -6.81
N TYR A 21 -2.01 3.53 -6.30
CA TYR A 21 -3.10 4.11 -7.06
C TYR A 21 -3.21 5.59 -6.72
N ASN A 22 -3.17 6.46 -7.74
CA ASN A 22 -3.22 7.91 -7.59
C ASN A 22 -2.19 8.48 -6.59
N ASP A 23 -0.91 8.15 -6.78
CA ASP A 23 0.21 8.56 -5.91
C ASP A 23 0.11 8.07 -4.44
N TYR A 24 -0.73 7.08 -4.15
CA TYR A 24 -0.95 6.61 -2.78
C TYR A 24 -1.08 5.07 -2.67
N PRO A 25 -0.62 4.46 -1.57
CA PRO A 25 -0.78 3.02 -1.33
C PRO A 25 -2.23 2.65 -0.98
N TYR A 26 -2.82 1.77 -1.79
CA TYR A 26 -4.15 1.22 -1.60
C TYR A 26 -4.13 -0.31 -1.52
N ARG A 27 -5.13 -0.86 -0.82
CA ARG A 27 -5.47 -2.28 -0.78
C ARG A 27 -6.80 -2.53 -1.46
N LEU A 28 -6.90 -3.70 -2.10
CA LEU A 28 -8.14 -4.17 -2.68
C LEU A 28 -9.03 -4.79 -1.60
N VAL A 29 -10.29 -4.36 -1.54
CA VAL A 29 -11.30 -4.95 -0.67
C VAL A 29 -12.48 -5.38 -1.53
N TRP A 30 -12.77 -6.67 -1.55
CA TRP A 30 -13.92 -7.20 -2.28
C TRP A 30 -15.21 -6.89 -1.52
N SER A 31 -16.23 -6.46 -2.26
CA SER A 31 -17.55 -6.16 -1.73
C SER A 31 -18.60 -7.06 -2.38
N ASP A 32 -19.52 -7.60 -1.58
CA ASP A 32 -20.68 -8.37 -2.05
C ASP A 32 -21.93 -7.45 -2.19
N GLY A 33 -21.70 -6.14 -2.25
CA GLY A 33 -22.72 -5.10 -2.20
C GLY A 33 -23.19 -4.60 -3.57
N ASP A 34 -23.37 -3.29 -3.68
CA ASP A 34 -23.77 -2.61 -4.93
C ASP A 34 -22.59 -2.45 -5.91
N HIS A 35 -21.36 -2.59 -5.41
CA HIS A 35 -20.10 -2.48 -6.13
C HIS A 35 -19.30 -3.78 -6.03
N ALA A 36 -18.50 -4.11 -7.05
CA ALA A 36 -17.70 -5.34 -7.04
C ALA A 36 -16.53 -5.28 -6.04
N PHE A 37 -15.86 -4.12 -5.92
CA PHE A 37 -14.74 -3.95 -5.01
C PHE A 37 -14.53 -2.49 -4.64
N GLU A 38 -13.78 -2.25 -3.59
CA GLU A 38 -13.40 -0.92 -3.13
C GLU A 38 -11.89 -0.86 -2.90
N LEU A 39 -11.31 0.33 -3.13
CA LEU A 39 -9.91 0.60 -2.85
C LEU A 39 -9.81 1.31 -1.51
N SER A 40 -9.23 0.64 -0.53
CA SER A 40 -9.06 1.17 0.82
C SER A 40 -7.64 1.72 0.97
N PRO A 41 -7.46 3.00 1.35
CA PRO A 41 -6.13 3.55 1.56
C PRO A 41 -5.47 2.88 2.76
N LEU A 42 -4.17 2.61 2.65
CA LEU A 42 -3.45 1.86 3.68
C LEU A 42 -3.40 2.60 5.04
N TYR A 43 -3.27 3.92 4.97
CA TYR A 43 -3.33 4.84 6.10
C TYR A 43 -3.95 6.14 5.57
N TRP A 44 -4.98 6.71 6.20
CA TRP A 44 -5.51 8.03 5.83
C TRP A 44 -6.22 8.65 7.04
N GLY A 45 -5.51 8.67 8.18
CA GLY A 45 -6.12 8.95 9.48
C GLY A 45 -7.36 8.09 9.79
N ASP A 46 -8.11 8.44 10.82
CA ASP A 46 -9.34 7.75 11.25
C ASP A 46 -10.53 7.85 10.25
N SER A 47 -10.31 8.35 9.02
CA SER A 47 -11.39 8.70 8.08
C SER A 47 -11.53 7.83 6.84
N GLY A 48 -10.73 6.76 6.70
CA GLY A 48 -10.89 5.68 5.70
C GLY A 48 -11.85 5.99 4.56
N MET A 49 -11.39 6.73 3.54
CA MET A 49 -12.19 6.99 2.34
C MET A 49 -11.97 5.86 1.35
N ASP A 50 -12.67 4.75 1.57
CA ASP A 50 -12.72 3.65 0.61
C ASP A 50 -13.36 4.15 -0.69
N VAL A 51 -12.74 3.85 -1.82
CA VAL A 51 -13.23 4.25 -3.15
C VAL A 51 -13.97 3.07 -3.76
N PRO A 52 -15.31 3.10 -3.85
CA PRO A 52 -16.07 1.99 -4.42
C PRO A 52 -15.96 1.98 -5.94
N PHE A 53 -15.74 0.80 -6.51
CA PHE A 53 -15.70 0.53 -7.94
C PHE A 53 -16.74 -0.52 -8.32
N PRO A 54 -17.67 -0.20 -9.25
CA PRO A 54 -18.65 -1.17 -9.70
C PRO A 54 -18.00 -2.35 -10.42
N ASP A 55 -16.96 -2.11 -11.23
CA ASP A 55 -16.28 -3.11 -12.03
C ASP A 55 -14.84 -2.66 -12.40
N ARG A 56 -14.04 -3.58 -12.95
CA ARG A 56 -12.71 -3.29 -13.48
C ARG A 56 -12.71 -2.18 -14.53
N GLU A 57 -13.74 -2.08 -15.36
CA GLU A 57 -13.83 -1.03 -16.38
C GLU A 57 -13.85 0.37 -15.76
N ALA A 58 -14.49 0.54 -14.59
CA ALA A 58 -14.49 1.80 -13.87
C ALA A 58 -13.12 2.12 -13.27
N LEU A 59 -12.37 1.11 -12.82
CA LEU A 59 -10.98 1.29 -12.39
C LEU A 59 -10.09 1.76 -13.55
N VAL A 60 -10.26 1.17 -14.74
CA VAL A 60 -9.52 1.58 -15.94
C VAL A 60 -9.85 3.02 -16.34
N ASP A 61 -11.11 3.42 -16.27
CA ASP A 61 -11.54 4.78 -16.61
C ASP A 61 -10.96 5.83 -15.64
N GLN A 62 -10.86 5.48 -14.35
CA GLN A 62 -10.24 6.32 -13.31
C GLN A 62 -8.73 6.07 -13.14
N TRP A 63 -8.09 5.32 -14.03
CA TRP A 63 -6.66 5.05 -13.92
C TRP A 63 -5.85 6.25 -14.41
N GLU A 64 -5.35 7.05 -13.48
CA GLU A 64 -4.52 8.21 -13.81
C GLU A 64 -3.07 7.82 -14.10
N ALA A 65 -2.31 8.74 -14.71
CA ALA A 65 -0.90 8.51 -15.05
C ALA A 65 0.01 8.29 -13.82
N ASP A 66 -0.46 8.71 -12.65
CA ASP A 66 0.22 8.52 -11.37
C ASP A 66 -0.02 7.12 -10.76
N SER A 67 -1.01 6.39 -11.26
CA SER A 67 -1.27 5.02 -10.83
C SER A 67 -0.27 4.06 -11.47
N ARG A 68 0.64 3.53 -10.64
CA ARG A 68 1.67 2.58 -11.08
C ARG A 68 1.29 1.12 -10.88
N GLY A 69 0.39 0.81 -9.94
CA GLY A 69 0.00 -0.55 -9.61
C GLY A 69 0.99 -1.21 -8.65
N LEU A 70 1.32 -2.49 -8.87
CA LEU A 70 2.26 -3.20 -7.99
C LEU A 70 3.65 -2.58 -8.12
N LEU A 71 4.21 -2.19 -6.98
CA LEU A 71 5.58 -1.73 -6.87
C LEU A 71 6.44 -2.82 -6.21
N THR A 72 7.69 -2.89 -6.64
CA THR A 72 8.71 -3.71 -5.98
C THR A 72 9.15 -3.10 -4.65
N ASP A 73 9.83 -3.90 -3.83
CA ASP A 73 10.34 -3.49 -2.51
C ASP A 73 11.22 -2.22 -2.59
N GLU A 74 12.04 -2.14 -3.65
CA GLU A 74 12.92 -1.00 -3.96
C GLU A 74 12.13 0.24 -4.40
N GLU A 75 11.06 0.05 -5.18
CA GLU A 75 10.18 1.14 -5.60
C GLU A 75 9.38 1.71 -4.44
N TRP A 76 8.90 0.86 -3.53
CA TRP A 76 8.26 1.29 -2.29
C TRP A 76 9.23 2.07 -1.40
N ALA A 77 10.48 1.63 -1.27
CA ALA A 77 11.50 2.39 -0.54
C ALA A 77 11.76 3.76 -1.18
N GLY A 78 11.79 3.83 -2.50
CA GLY A 78 11.90 5.09 -3.24
C GLY A 78 10.69 6.01 -2.98
N TRP A 79 9.48 5.46 -3.03
CA TRP A 79 8.25 6.21 -2.76
C TRP A 79 8.19 6.73 -1.31
N LEU A 80 8.53 5.91 -0.32
CA LEU A 80 8.59 6.33 1.09
C LEU A 80 9.63 7.43 1.32
N SER A 81 10.75 7.37 0.62
CA SER A 81 11.78 8.43 0.69
C SER A 81 11.26 9.75 0.12
N ASP A 82 10.49 9.72 -0.97
CA ASP A 82 9.86 10.89 -1.57
C ASP A 82 8.75 11.43 -0.66
N ALA A 83 7.85 10.55 -0.18
CA ALA A 83 6.79 10.89 0.76
C ALA A 83 7.33 11.49 2.06
N SER A 84 8.49 11.03 2.55
CA SER A 84 9.13 11.60 3.75
C SER A 84 9.68 13.01 3.56
N ASP A 85 10.01 13.42 2.33
CA ASP A 85 10.41 14.81 2.01
C ASP A 85 9.19 15.68 1.63
N ASP A 86 8.06 15.03 1.29
CA ASP A 86 6.85 15.70 0.85
C ASP A 86 6.02 16.23 2.04
N PRO A 87 5.75 17.55 2.10
CA PRO A 87 4.98 18.15 3.20
C PRO A 87 3.51 17.72 3.26
N ARG A 88 3.01 16.93 2.30
CA ARG A 88 1.69 16.31 2.33
C ARG A 88 1.60 15.19 3.37
N PHE A 89 2.72 14.54 3.69
CA PHE A 89 2.78 13.39 4.59
C PHE A 89 3.52 13.78 5.87
N ASP A 90 3.01 13.33 7.01
CA ASP A 90 3.69 13.47 8.28
C ASP A 90 4.66 12.28 8.51
N ASP A 91 5.74 12.49 9.26
CA ASP A 91 6.73 11.43 9.56
C ASP A 91 6.08 10.18 10.19
N GLU A 92 5.03 10.36 11.00
CA GLU A 92 4.27 9.28 11.61
C GLU A 92 3.47 8.48 10.57
N GLU A 93 2.86 9.16 9.60
CA GLU A 93 2.11 8.54 8.51
C GLU A 93 3.03 7.68 7.64
N VAL A 94 4.19 8.23 7.23
CA VAL A 94 5.18 7.50 6.43
C VAL A 94 5.71 6.28 7.18
N ALA A 95 5.97 6.40 8.48
CA ALA A 95 6.41 5.26 9.29
C ALA A 95 5.36 4.14 9.41
N GLN A 96 4.07 4.49 9.49
CA GLN A 96 2.97 3.51 9.50
C GLN A 96 2.83 2.82 8.15
N LEU A 97 2.92 3.58 7.06
CA LEU A 97 2.93 3.02 5.71
C LEU A 97 4.12 2.06 5.51
N ALA A 98 5.32 2.45 5.94
CA ALA A 98 6.51 1.60 5.86
C ALA A 98 6.37 0.27 6.62
N ALA A 99 5.67 0.27 7.76
CA ALA A 99 5.46 -0.94 8.56
C ALA A 99 4.50 -1.95 7.89
N GLU A 100 3.58 -1.46 7.05
CA GLU A 100 2.58 -2.27 6.37
C GLU A 100 2.95 -2.64 4.92
N LEU A 101 3.91 -1.90 4.33
CA LEU A 101 4.41 -2.13 2.99
C LEU A 101 5.47 -3.25 2.96
N PRO A 102 5.54 -4.03 1.87
CA PRO A 102 6.57 -5.05 1.69
C PRO A 102 7.90 -4.39 1.28
N THR A 103 8.52 -3.64 2.19
CA THR A 103 9.78 -2.94 1.92
C THR A 103 10.69 -2.98 3.14
N GLU A 104 12.00 -2.95 2.90
CA GLU A 104 13.04 -2.84 3.93
C GLU A 104 13.46 -1.38 4.18
N TRP A 105 12.66 -0.41 3.75
CA TRP A 105 12.95 1.01 3.92
C TRP A 105 13.18 1.37 5.40
N GLU A 106 14.35 1.95 5.68
CA GLU A 106 14.71 2.51 6.97
C GLU A 106 14.82 4.03 6.83
N PRO A 107 14.18 4.83 7.70
CA PRO A 107 14.31 6.29 7.64
C PRO A 107 15.76 6.70 7.90
N ASP A 108 16.33 7.57 7.05
CA ASP A 108 17.69 8.12 7.19
C ASP A 108 17.76 9.00 8.45
N GLY A 109 18.00 8.36 9.60
CA GLY A 109 17.94 8.99 10.91
C GLY A 109 17.60 8.04 12.06
N SER A 110 16.99 6.89 11.79
CA SER A 110 16.76 5.87 12.83
C SER A 110 17.91 4.89 12.89
N GLY A 111 19.01 5.32 13.51
CA GLY A 111 19.88 4.38 14.22
C GLY A 111 19.12 3.83 15.42
N SER A 112 18.19 2.89 15.21
CA SER A 112 17.59 2.11 16.29
C SER A 112 17.70 0.65 15.96
N GLU A 113 18.64 0.02 16.66
CA GLU A 113 18.77 -1.41 16.84
C GLU A 113 17.39 -2.06 17.09
N SER A 114 16.72 -2.48 16.02
CA SER A 114 15.54 -3.36 16.09
C SER A 114 15.83 -4.66 15.36
N GLY A 115 16.99 -5.23 15.68
CA GLY A 115 17.20 -6.67 15.65
C GLY A 115 16.36 -7.34 16.74
N GLY A 116 15.03 -7.36 16.54
CA GLY A 116 14.06 -7.97 17.45
C GLY A 116 13.43 -9.24 16.89
N GLY A 117 14.08 -9.89 15.92
CA GLY A 117 13.62 -11.15 15.34
C GLY A 117 13.69 -12.29 16.35
N LEU A 118 12.63 -12.46 17.16
CA LEU A 118 11.93 -13.70 17.51
C LEU A 118 12.73 -15.03 17.66
N ARG A 119 14.03 -15.01 18.00
CA ARG A 119 14.92 -16.19 18.02
C ARG A 119 15.72 -16.38 19.29
N ASP A 120 15.40 -15.65 20.36
CA ASP A 120 15.96 -15.88 21.71
C ASP A 120 14.85 -16.30 22.70
N ARG A 121 14.12 -17.38 22.36
CA ARG A 121 13.17 -18.02 23.29
C ARG A 121 13.35 -19.53 23.44
N LEU A 122 14.36 -20.11 22.79
CA LEU A 122 14.89 -21.42 23.19
C LEU A 122 16.11 -21.18 24.09
N GLY A 123 15.82 -20.90 25.35
CA GLY A 123 16.83 -20.84 26.40
C GLY A 123 17.57 -22.16 26.53
N LEU A 124 18.89 -22.07 26.44
CA LEU A 124 19.85 -23.04 26.95
C LEU A 124 20.73 -22.31 27.98
#